data_AF-A0A0M8X250-F1
#
_entry.id   AF-A0A0M8X250-F1
#
_cell.length_a   1.000
_cell.length_b   1.000
_cell.length_c   1.000
_cell.angle_alpha   90.00
_cell.angle_beta   90.00
_cell.angle_gamma   90.00
#
_symmetry.space_group_name_H-M   'P 1'
#
loop_
_entity.id
_entity.type
_entity.pdbx_description
1 polymer ?
#
loop_
_entity_poly.entity_id
_entity_poly.type
_entity_poly.pdbx_seq_one_letter_code
_entity_poly.pdbx_strand_id
1 'polypeptide(L)'
;MVHRAANAEVMLTGWDRLEDTRFDVRAQWPRSHSFFTPVNGVYYDPLMAAETIRQIAPLLCHAEFGVPFGHQFLLEQLDLTVHPEQLPMYQVPASLDLEVTCTDVKMRGRRLSGLSYETAVLREGQLVAMGRLSLTLIAPSVYRRLRPERVFSSEHRPLPLTAPVAPQSVGRTSPADVVLSPTEETNRWQLRVDTRHPVLFDHPVDHVPGMVLLEAVRQSATAVLGDSSFLPLSITSEFSSYVELDEPCLIEARRLPADAPGGAEAVEVTGHQHGERAFIATVTAAAHG
;
A
#
# COMPACT_ATOMS: atom_id res chain seq x y z
N MET A 1 -7.85 16.06 -5.39
CA MET A 1 -7.67 16.08 -3.92
C MET A 1 -6.96 14.84 -3.44
N VAL A 2 -7.38 13.65 -3.89
CA VAL A 2 -6.52 12.47 -3.86
C VAL A 2 -5.34 12.63 -4.83
N HIS A 3 -4.18 12.08 -4.49
CA HIS A 3 -2.99 12.09 -5.36
C HIS A 3 -3.09 10.97 -6.39
N ARG A 4 -4.05 11.12 -7.31
CA ARG A 4 -4.23 10.25 -8.47
C ARG A 4 -4.44 11.08 -9.73
N ALA A 5 -3.73 10.77 -10.82
CA ALA A 5 -3.90 11.45 -12.10
C ALA A 5 -5.14 10.97 -12.87
N ALA A 6 -5.52 9.70 -12.74
CA ALA A 6 -6.67 9.10 -13.42
C ALA A 6 -7.87 8.96 -12.47
N ASN A 7 -9.04 9.47 -12.88
CA ASN A 7 -10.28 9.38 -12.10
C ASN A 7 -10.70 7.93 -11.79
N ALA A 8 -10.36 6.98 -12.67
CA ALA A 8 -10.66 5.55 -12.47
C ALA A 8 -9.88 4.94 -11.29
N GLU A 9 -8.77 5.55 -10.89
CA GLU A 9 -7.94 5.12 -9.76
C GLU A 9 -8.35 5.80 -8.45
N VAL A 10 -9.41 6.63 -8.47
CA VAL A 10 -9.96 7.30 -7.29
C VAL A 10 -11.13 6.49 -6.74
N MET A 11 -10.97 5.94 -5.54
CA MET A 11 -12.03 5.17 -4.87
C MET A 11 -12.92 6.07 -4.01
N LEU A 12 -12.38 7.18 -3.51
CA LEU A 12 -13.10 8.09 -2.62
C LEU A 12 -14.12 8.94 -3.40
N THR A 13 -15.35 9.01 -2.91
CA THR A 13 -16.47 9.70 -3.56
C THR A 13 -16.92 10.95 -2.81
N GLY A 14 -16.55 11.11 -1.54
CA GLY A 14 -16.85 12.30 -0.74
C GLY A 14 -16.32 12.17 0.69
N TRP A 15 -16.40 13.26 1.46
CA TRP A 15 -16.12 13.26 2.89
C TRP A 15 -16.93 14.37 3.58
N ASP A 16 -17.15 14.19 4.88
CA ASP A 16 -17.81 15.13 5.76
C ASP A 16 -17.01 15.21 7.08
N ARG A 17 -16.84 16.41 7.61
CA ARG A 17 -16.20 16.63 8.91
C ARG A 17 -17.24 16.48 10.01
N LEU A 18 -16.96 15.59 10.97
CA LEU A 18 -17.80 15.41 12.16
C LEU A 18 -17.27 16.24 13.34
N GLU A 19 -15.96 16.19 13.57
CA GLU A 19 -15.26 16.91 14.63
C GLU A 19 -13.90 17.39 14.11
N ASP A 20 -13.05 17.96 14.98
CA ASP A 20 -11.71 18.43 14.58
C ASP A 20 -10.79 17.30 14.12
N THR A 21 -11.00 16.09 14.63
CA THR A 21 -10.17 14.90 14.34
C THR A 21 -10.98 13.70 13.87
N ARG A 22 -12.27 13.88 13.54
CA ARG A 22 -13.15 12.80 13.07
C ARG A 22 -13.85 13.17 11.78
N PHE A 23 -13.85 12.24 10.84
CA PHE A 23 -14.39 12.43 9.50
C PHE A 23 -15.13 11.17 9.05
N ASP A 24 -16.23 11.38 8.35
CA ASP A 24 -16.84 10.35 7.53
C ASP A 24 -16.33 10.50 6.11
N VAL A 25 -15.82 9.42 5.52
CA VAL A 25 -15.38 9.38 4.13
C VAL A 25 -16.21 8.34 3.41
N ARG A 26 -16.59 8.61 2.17
CA ARG A 26 -17.35 7.69 1.33
C ARG A 26 -16.45 7.17 0.21
N ALA A 27 -16.58 5.90 -0.13
CA ALA A 27 -15.87 5.29 -1.24
C ALA A 27 -16.75 4.34 -2.04
N GLN A 28 -16.28 3.96 -3.23
CA GLN A 28 -16.89 2.90 -4.02
C GLN A 28 -15.82 1.99 -4.60
N TRP A 29 -15.97 0.68 -4.41
CA TRP A 29 -15.15 -0.32 -5.07
C TRP A 29 -15.84 -0.84 -6.33
N PRO A 30 -15.16 -0.81 -7.49
CA PRO A 30 -15.71 -1.34 -8.73
C PRO A 30 -15.70 -2.87 -8.70
N ARG A 31 -16.65 -3.50 -9.39
CA ARG A 31 -16.71 -4.97 -9.54
C ARG A 31 -15.47 -5.61 -10.18
N SER A 32 -14.75 -4.82 -10.96
CA SER A 32 -13.53 -5.22 -11.64
C SER A 32 -12.56 -4.05 -11.62
N HIS A 33 -11.31 -4.35 -11.30
CA HIS A 33 -10.20 -3.40 -11.37
C HIS A 33 -9.09 -4.02 -12.23
N SER A 34 -8.34 -3.18 -12.95
CA SER A 34 -7.25 -3.63 -13.84
C SER A 34 -6.14 -4.35 -13.06
N PHE A 35 -5.79 -3.84 -11.88
CA PHE A 35 -4.73 -4.39 -11.01
C PHE A 35 -5.23 -5.08 -9.72
N PHE A 36 -6.17 -4.49 -8.98
CA PHE A 36 -6.77 -5.10 -7.80
C PHE A 36 -7.82 -6.15 -8.22
N THR A 37 -7.33 -7.20 -8.86
CA THR A 37 -8.16 -8.27 -9.43
C THR A 37 -8.73 -9.16 -8.34
N PRO A 38 -9.94 -9.70 -8.51
CA PRO A 38 -10.56 -10.53 -7.50
C PRO A 38 -9.73 -11.75 -7.09
N VAL A 39 -9.60 -11.98 -5.78
CA VAL A 39 -8.99 -13.19 -5.23
C VAL A 39 -10.00 -14.33 -5.35
N ASN A 40 -9.57 -15.47 -5.91
CA ASN A 40 -10.41 -16.62 -6.22
C ASN A 40 -11.66 -16.32 -7.06
N GLY A 41 -11.64 -15.21 -7.80
CA GLY A 41 -12.75 -14.76 -8.63
C GLY A 41 -13.98 -14.27 -7.88
N VAL A 42 -13.99 -14.30 -6.54
CA VAL A 42 -15.18 -14.02 -5.73
C VAL A 42 -14.96 -13.05 -4.59
N TYR A 43 -13.73 -12.75 -4.19
CA TYR A 43 -13.41 -11.78 -3.13
C TYR A 43 -12.76 -10.53 -3.70
N TYR A 44 -13.08 -9.36 -3.15
CA TYR A 44 -12.29 -8.14 -3.38
C TYR A 44 -10.84 -8.35 -2.92
N ASP A 45 -9.87 -7.81 -3.65
CA ASP A 45 -8.45 -7.80 -3.24
C ASP A 45 -8.29 -6.95 -1.97
N PRO A 46 -7.75 -7.51 -0.86
CA PRO A 46 -7.51 -6.75 0.37
C PRO A 46 -6.67 -5.47 0.16
N LEU A 47 -5.75 -5.42 -0.82
CA LEU A 47 -4.97 -4.20 -1.07
C LEU A 47 -5.81 -3.07 -1.67
N MET A 48 -7.03 -3.33 -2.15
CA MET A 48 -8.00 -2.28 -2.49
C MET A 48 -8.41 -1.48 -1.24
N ALA A 49 -8.53 -2.15 -0.08
CA ALA A 49 -8.76 -1.48 1.20
C ALA A 49 -7.55 -0.66 1.64
N ALA A 50 -6.33 -1.21 1.55
CA ALA A 50 -5.10 -0.48 1.83
C ALA A 50 -4.98 0.80 0.97
N GLU A 51 -5.24 0.70 -0.35
CA GLU A 51 -5.22 1.84 -1.26
C GLU A 51 -6.31 2.87 -0.92
N THR A 52 -7.53 2.42 -0.59
CA THR A 52 -8.63 3.32 -0.18
C THR A 52 -8.22 4.12 1.06
N ILE A 53 -7.68 3.43 2.07
CA ILE A 53 -7.20 4.06 3.31
C ILE A 53 -6.06 5.03 3.01
N ARG A 54 -5.12 4.65 2.13
CA ARG A 54 -4.01 5.53 1.71
C ARG A 54 -4.48 6.79 1.00
N GLN A 55 -5.57 6.74 0.23
CA GLN A 55 -6.13 7.91 -0.45
C GLN A 55 -6.73 8.96 0.50
N ILE A 56 -7.11 8.56 1.73
CA ILE A 56 -7.67 9.47 2.74
C ILE A 56 -6.64 10.52 3.16
N ALA A 57 -5.37 10.12 3.30
CA ALA A 57 -4.28 11.00 3.72
C ALA A 57 -4.18 12.30 2.88
N PRO A 58 -3.96 12.26 1.55
CA PRO A 58 -3.91 13.47 0.75
C PRO A 58 -5.24 14.22 0.73
N LEU A 59 -6.38 13.51 0.78
CA LEU A 59 -7.70 14.15 0.84
C LEU A 59 -7.81 15.05 2.06
N LEU A 60 -7.69 14.49 3.26
CA LEU A 60 -7.87 15.24 4.51
C LEU A 60 -6.76 16.28 4.72
N CYS A 61 -5.51 15.97 4.37
CA CYS A 61 -4.41 16.92 4.51
C CYS A 61 -4.66 18.20 3.70
N HIS A 62 -5.14 18.07 2.45
CA HIS A 62 -5.44 19.23 1.61
C HIS A 62 -6.74 19.92 2.01
N ALA A 63 -7.82 19.16 2.19
CA ALA A 63 -9.15 19.70 2.40
C ALA A 63 -9.37 20.27 3.81
N GLU A 64 -8.90 19.56 4.84
CA GLU A 64 -9.27 19.83 6.23
C GLU A 64 -8.11 20.45 7.03
N PHE A 65 -6.87 20.06 6.70
CA PHE A 65 -5.68 20.58 7.36
C PHE A 65 -4.95 21.68 6.56
N GLY A 66 -5.48 22.07 5.39
CA GLY A 66 -5.00 23.20 4.60
C GLY A 66 -3.56 23.05 4.10
N VAL A 67 -3.08 21.83 3.93
CA VAL A 67 -1.75 21.55 3.38
C VAL A 67 -1.72 22.01 1.92
N PRO A 68 -0.78 22.85 1.49
CA PRO A 68 -0.66 23.24 0.08
C PRO A 68 -0.25 22.08 -0.82
N PHE A 69 -0.70 22.09 -2.08
CA PHE A 69 -0.20 21.15 -3.10
C PHE A 69 1.33 21.22 -3.26
N GLY A 70 1.93 20.09 -3.63
CA GLY A 70 3.38 19.93 -3.81
C GLY A 70 4.14 19.47 -2.55
N HIS A 71 3.50 19.47 -1.37
CA HIS A 71 4.06 18.81 -0.19
C HIS A 71 4.23 17.31 -0.47
N GLN A 72 5.33 16.76 0.00
CA GLN A 72 5.61 15.33 -0.09
C GLN A 72 5.03 14.61 1.11
N PHE A 73 4.40 13.48 0.85
CA PHE A 73 3.77 12.62 1.86
C PHE A 73 4.65 11.38 2.00
N LEU A 74 5.38 11.31 3.10
CA LEU A 74 6.21 10.14 3.40
C LEU A 74 5.40 9.18 4.26
N LEU A 75 5.07 8.03 3.68
CA LEU A 75 4.40 6.96 4.40
C LEU A 75 5.40 6.33 5.39
N GLU A 76 5.04 6.30 6.66
CA GLU A 76 5.85 5.69 7.73
C GLU A 76 5.30 4.31 8.10
N GLN A 77 3.97 4.18 8.08
CA GLN A 77 3.27 2.95 8.45
C GLN A 77 1.96 2.83 7.67
N LEU A 78 1.63 1.62 7.26
CA LEU A 78 0.31 1.25 6.75
C LEU A 78 -0.05 -0.14 7.26
N ASP A 79 -1.02 -0.20 8.15
CA ASP A 79 -1.57 -1.45 8.64
C ASP A 79 -2.97 -1.66 8.09
N LEU A 80 -3.30 -2.91 7.83
CA LEU A 80 -4.59 -3.36 7.36
C LEU A 80 -4.96 -4.66 8.06
N THR A 81 -6.17 -4.75 8.56
CA THR A 81 -6.84 -5.99 8.96
C THR A 81 -8.12 -6.08 8.17
N VAL A 82 -8.42 -7.23 7.58
CA VAL A 82 -9.66 -7.45 6.84
C VAL A 82 -10.53 -8.52 7.49
N HIS A 83 -11.81 -8.44 7.20
CA HIS A 83 -12.83 -9.41 7.57
C HIS A 83 -13.23 -10.20 6.31
N PRO A 84 -12.60 -11.35 6.03
CA PRO A 84 -12.79 -12.12 4.80
C PRO A 84 -14.25 -12.43 4.48
N GLU A 85 -15.08 -12.63 5.51
CA GLU A 85 -16.51 -12.89 5.41
C GLU A 85 -17.30 -11.74 4.78
N GLN A 86 -16.76 -10.51 4.82
CA GLN A 86 -17.38 -9.31 4.23
C GLN A 86 -16.77 -8.90 2.87
N LEU A 87 -15.70 -9.57 2.43
CA LEU A 87 -15.05 -9.34 1.14
C LEU A 87 -15.72 -9.98 -0.10
N PRO A 88 -16.72 -10.90 -0.04
CA PRO A 88 -17.36 -11.40 -1.24
C PRO A 88 -17.89 -10.28 -2.14
N MET A 89 -17.61 -10.40 -3.43
CA MET A 89 -18.16 -9.52 -4.46
C MET A 89 -19.62 -9.88 -4.72
N TYR A 90 -20.45 -8.84 -4.88
CA TYR A 90 -21.85 -9.00 -5.26
C TYR A 90 -22.08 -8.46 -6.68
N GLN A 91 -23.34 -8.48 -7.12
CA GLN A 91 -23.71 -8.07 -8.48
C GLN A 91 -23.60 -6.57 -8.75
N VAL A 92 -23.36 -5.74 -7.73
CA VAL A 92 -23.23 -4.28 -7.83
C VAL A 92 -21.90 -3.82 -7.21
N PRO A 93 -21.35 -2.66 -7.66
CA PRO A 93 -20.23 -2.01 -6.97
C PRO A 93 -20.48 -1.89 -5.47
N ALA A 94 -19.44 -2.05 -4.66
CA ALA A 94 -19.58 -1.90 -3.21
C ALA A 94 -19.49 -0.42 -2.83
N SER A 95 -20.56 0.13 -2.28
CA SER A 95 -20.52 1.43 -1.59
C SER A 95 -19.99 1.23 -0.18
N LEU A 96 -19.10 2.12 0.25
CA LEU A 96 -18.41 2.02 1.52
C LEU A 96 -18.53 3.33 2.30
N ASP A 97 -18.72 3.18 3.60
CA ASP A 97 -18.64 4.24 4.59
C ASP A 97 -17.36 4.02 5.40
N LEU A 98 -16.56 5.06 5.55
CA LEU A 98 -15.25 5.01 6.21
C LEU A 98 -15.26 5.98 7.37
N GLU A 99 -15.19 5.44 8.58
CA GLU A 99 -15.09 6.22 9.81
C GLU A 99 -13.61 6.46 10.10
N VAL A 100 -13.17 7.72 10.02
CA VAL A 100 -11.77 8.10 10.16
C VAL A 100 -11.56 8.88 11.45
N THR A 101 -10.63 8.42 12.28
CA THR A 101 -10.19 9.14 13.49
C THR A 101 -8.71 9.47 13.38
N CYS A 102 -8.37 10.76 13.36
CA CYS A 102 -6.99 11.24 13.44
C CYS A 102 -6.50 11.08 14.88
N THR A 103 -5.56 10.16 15.09
CA THR A 103 -5.05 9.79 16.41
C THR A 103 -3.83 10.62 16.82
N ASP A 104 -3.10 11.16 15.84
CA ASP A 104 -2.00 12.10 16.09
C ASP A 104 -1.93 13.16 14.97
N VAL A 105 -1.97 14.43 15.36
CA VAL A 105 -1.92 15.58 14.44
C VAL A 105 -0.72 16.43 14.82
N LYS A 106 0.39 16.22 14.11
CA LYS A 106 1.66 16.89 14.42
C LYS A 106 1.74 18.23 13.71
N MET A 107 1.87 19.30 14.48
CA MET A 107 1.97 20.67 13.97
C MET A 107 3.38 21.25 14.18
N ARG A 108 3.91 21.91 13.14
CA ARG A 108 5.11 22.77 13.23
C ARG A 108 4.68 24.23 13.07
N GLY A 109 4.42 24.89 14.18
CA GLY A 109 3.76 26.19 14.19
C GLY A 109 2.32 26.05 13.72
N ARG A 110 1.95 26.69 12.61
CA ARG A 110 0.60 26.62 12.03
C ARG A 110 0.46 25.63 10.87
N ARG A 111 1.50 24.84 10.58
CA ARG A 111 1.51 23.90 9.45
C ARG A 111 1.52 22.47 9.96
N LEU A 112 0.70 21.62 9.36
CA LEU A 112 0.76 20.19 9.58
C LEU A 112 2.13 19.65 9.10
N SER A 113 2.79 18.87 9.95
CA SER A 113 4.06 18.20 9.66
C SER A 113 3.97 16.68 9.72
N GLY A 114 2.89 16.13 10.28
CA GLY A 114 2.65 14.69 10.32
C GLY A 114 1.20 14.40 10.70
N LEU A 115 0.70 13.25 10.26
CA LEU A 115 -0.66 12.80 10.54
C LEU A 115 -0.66 11.29 10.74
N SER A 116 -1.27 10.84 11.83
CA SER A 116 -1.65 9.43 12.01
C SER A 116 -3.16 9.33 12.18
N TYR A 117 -3.76 8.33 11.55
CA TYR A 117 -5.19 8.06 11.68
C TYR A 117 -5.49 6.56 11.63
N GLU A 118 -6.63 6.23 12.21
CA GLU A 118 -7.27 4.92 12.12
C GLU A 118 -8.53 5.04 11.27
N THR A 119 -8.88 3.96 10.58
CA THR A 119 -10.04 3.91 9.71
C THR A 119 -10.77 2.59 9.88
N ALA A 120 -12.07 2.65 10.17
CA ALA A 120 -12.98 1.53 10.00
C ALA A 120 -13.66 1.65 8.63
N VAL A 121 -13.57 0.61 7.81
CA VAL A 121 -14.21 0.53 6.49
C VAL A 121 -15.44 -0.35 6.63
N LEU A 122 -16.61 0.25 6.43
CA LEU A 122 -17.89 -0.41 6.53
C LEU A 122 -18.54 -0.58 5.16
N ARG A 123 -19.26 -1.68 4.99
CA ARG A 123 -20.14 -1.95 3.85
C ARG A 123 -21.48 -2.40 4.39
N GLU A 124 -22.53 -1.64 4.08
CA GLU A 124 -23.88 -1.92 4.61
C GLU A 124 -23.88 -2.02 6.16
N GLY A 125 -23.07 -1.19 6.82
CA GLY A 125 -22.88 -1.16 8.27
C GLY A 125 -22.07 -2.33 8.85
N GLN A 126 -21.54 -3.25 8.03
CA GLN A 126 -20.66 -4.33 8.47
C GLN A 126 -19.20 -3.94 8.29
N LEU A 127 -18.37 -4.24 9.29
CA LEU A 127 -16.94 -3.94 9.26
C LEU A 127 -16.24 -4.88 8.26
N VAL A 128 -15.70 -4.30 7.18
CA VAL A 128 -14.98 -5.02 6.12
C VAL A 128 -13.47 -5.01 6.38
N ALA A 129 -12.96 -3.88 6.83
CA ALA A 129 -11.55 -3.71 7.13
C ALA A 129 -11.33 -2.65 8.21
N MET A 130 -10.23 -2.79 8.92
CA MET A 130 -9.63 -1.73 9.73
C MET A 130 -8.26 -1.41 9.17
N GLY A 131 -7.85 -0.16 9.25
CA GLY A 131 -6.47 0.17 8.97
C GLY A 131 -5.98 1.36 9.75
N ARG A 132 -4.66 1.46 9.77
CA ARG A 132 -3.92 2.55 10.41
C ARG A 132 -2.89 3.07 9.43
N LEU A 133 -2.76 4.38 9.37
CA LEU A 133 -1.75 5.01 8.53
C LEU A 133 -1.05 6.11 9.32
N SER A 134 0.27 6.16 9.21
CA SER A 134 1.10 7.26 9.72
C SER A 134 1.93 7.84 8.59
N LEU A 135 1.99 9.17 8.52
CA LEU A 135 2.79 9.87 7.52
C LEU A 135 3.43 11.14 8.07
N THR A 136 4.54 11.53 7.45
CA THR A 136 5.16 12.85 7.62
C THR A 136 4.95 13.69 6.36
N LEU A 137 4.70 14.98 6.55
CA LEU A 137 4.59 15.95 5.46
C LEU A 137 5.84 16.81 5.35
N ILE A 138 6.41 16.88 4.15
CA ILE A 138 7.60 17.67 3.87
C ILE A 138 7.31 18.76 2.85
N ALA A 139 7.59 20.00 3.24
CA ALA A 139 7.47 21.15 2.33
C ALA A 139 8.44 21.02 1.15
N PRO A 140 8.07 21.47 -0.07
CA PRO A 140 8.87 21.29 -1.28
C PRO A 140 10.34 21.75 -1.15
N SER A 141 10.57 22.90 -0.50
CA SER A 141 11.91 23.45 -0.31
C SER A 141 12.76 22.65 0.68
N VAL A 142 12.14 22.02 1.67
CA VAL A 142 12.81 21.12 2.61
C VAL A 142 13.10 19.80 1.90
N TYR A 143 12.13 19.27 1.14
CA TYR A 143 12.30 18.03 0.39
C TYR A 143 13.48 18.11 -0.58
N ARG A 144 13.59 19.19 -1.36
CA ARG A 144 14.72 19.43 -2.26
C ARG A 144 16.08 19.43 -1.57
N ARG A 145 16.14 19.82 -0.29
CA ARG A 145 17.39 19.82 0.50
C ARG A 145 17.72 18.46 1.09
N LEU A 146 16.71 17.63 1.34
CA LEU A 146 16.86 16.29 1.91
C LEU A 146 17.21 15.26 0.84
N ARG A 147 16.66 15.40 -0.36
CA ARG A 147 16.89 14.47 -1.46
C ARG A 147 18.23 14.76 -2.16
N PRO A 148 18.99 13.72 -2.57
CA PRO A 148 20.20 13.89 -3.36
C PRO A 148 19.94 14.65 -4.67
N GLU A 149 20.84 15.55 -5.09
CA GLU A 149 20.65 16.31 -6.35
C GLU A 149 20.45 15.40 -7.58
N ARG A 150 21.05 14.19 -7.56
CA ARG A 150 20.91 13.21 -8.64
C ARG A 150 19.46 12.88 -8.98
N VAL A 151 18.54 12.84 -8.02
CA VAL A 151 17.13 12.43 -8.27
C VAL A 151 16.35 13.48 -9.04
N PHE A 152 16.81 14.74 -9.01
CA PHE A 152 16.21 15.84 -9.74
C PHE A 152 16.82 16.04 -11.13
N SER A 153 17.86 15.27 -11.46
CA SER A 153 18.52 15.34 -12.77
C SER A 153 17.59 14.81 -13.87
N SER A 154 17.60 15.46 -15.03
CA SER A 154 16.97 14.94 -16.25
C SER A 154 17.56 13.63 -16.74
N GLU A 155 18.69 13.20 -16.18
CA GLU A 155 19.36 11.92 -16.48
C GLU A 155 19.00 10.81 -15.50
N HIS A 156 18.31 11.11 -14.39
CA HIS A 156 17.86 10.08 -13.45
C HIS A 156 16.89 9.12 -14.14
N ARG A 157 17.21 7.83 -14.11
CA ARG A 157 16.40 6.77 -14.72
C ARG A 157 16.22 5.66 -13.72
N PRO A 158 15.01 5.06 -13.63
CA PRO A 158 14.83 3.84 -12.87
C PRO A 158 15.71 2.73 -13.46
N LEU A 159 16.01 1.72 -12.65
CA LEU A 159 16.67 0.51 -13.12
C LEU A 159 15.91 -0.11 -14.30
N PRO A 160 16.62 -0.66 -15.31
CA PRO A 160 15.98 -1.42 -16.37
C PRO A 160 15.15 -2.58 -15.80
N LEU A 161 13.99 -2.82 -16.42
CA LEU A 161 13.14 -3.93 -16.03
C LEU A 161 13.83 -5.27 -16.26
N THR A 162 13.82 -6.08 -15.21
CA THR A 162 14.25 -7.48 -15.22
C THR A 162 13.07 -8.41 -15.49
N ALA A 163 13.38 -9.67 -15.80
CA ALA A 163 12.36 -10.71 -16.00
C ALA A 163 11.54 -10.90 -14.70
N PRO A 164 10.20 -10.93 -14.77
CA PRO A 164 9.38 -11.18 -13.60
C PRO A 164 9.48 -12.66 -13.18
N VAL A 165 9.20 -12.95 -11.91
CA VAL A 165 8.82 -14.31 -11.51
C VAL A 165 7.55 -14.74 -12.24
N ALA A 166 7.28 -16.05 -12.27
CA ALA A 166 6.05 -16.57 -12.89
C ALA A 166 4.82 -15.91 -12.23
N PRO A 167 3.91 -15.26 -12.97
CA PRO A 167 2.80 -14.53 -12.35
C PRO A 167 1.99 -15.38 -11.39
N GLN A 168 1.72 -16.64 -11.76
CA GLN A 168 0.88 -17.54 -10.97
C GLN A 168 1.54 -17.91 -9.63
N SER A 169 2.87 -17.94 -9.53
CA SER A 169 3.57 -18.24 -8.27
C SER A 169 3.50 -17.10 -7.26
N VAL A 170 3.00 -15.92 -7.66
CA VAL A 170 2.84 -14.73 -6.82
C VAL A 170 1.39 -14.21 -6.81
N GLY A 171 0.43 -15.05 -7.21
CA GLY A 171 -0.99 -14.69 -7.17
C GLY A 171 -1.41 -13.68 -8.25
N ARG A 172 -0.66 -13.59 -9.35
CA ARG A 172 -0.95 -12.71 -10.50
C ARG A 172 -1.22 -13.49 -11.77
N THR A 173 -1.95 -12.86 -12.69
CA THR A 173 -2.27 -13.43 -14.01
C THR A 173 -1.45 -12.80 -15.13
N SER A 174 -1.05 -11.53 -14.97
CA SER A 174 -0.26 -10.77 -15.92
C SER A 174 1.17 -10.56 -15.42
N PRO A 175 2.20 -10.73 -16.26
CA PRO A 175 3.58 -10.34 -15.94
C PRO A 175 3.75 -8.84 -15.66
N ALA A 176 2.83 -8.00 -16.15
CA ALA A 176 2.87 -6.56 -15.90
C ALA A 176 2.64 -6.24 -14.42
N ASP A 177 1.83 -7.05 -13.73
CA ASP A 177 1.46 -6.85 -12.32
C ASP A 177 2.49 -7.44 -11.35
N VAL A 178 3.53 -8.12 -11.86
CA VAL A 178 4.57 -8.76 -11.04
C VAL A 178 5.64 -7.75 -10.67
N VAL A 179 5.87 -7.59 -9.36
CA VAL A 179 6.86 -6.65 -8.79
C VAL A 179 8.07 -7.37 -8.22
N LEU A 180 8.23 -8.66 -8.48
CA LEU A 180 9.37 -9.47 -8.06
C LEU A 180 10.11 -10.06 -9.26
N SER A 181 11.43 -9.97 -9.25
CA SER A 181 12.33 -10.69 -10.15
C SER A 181 13.08 -11.79 -9.41
N PRO A 182 13.25 -12.97 -10.01
CA PRO A 182 13.92 -14.09 -9.36
C PRO A 182 15.40 -13.78 -9.10
N THR A 183 15.94 -14.35 -8.03
CA THR A 183 17.38 -14.44 -7.79
C THR A 183 17.80 -15.92 -7.76
N GLU A 184 19.09 -16.20 -7.54
CA GLU A 184 19.58 -17.58 -7.34
C GLU A 184 19.15 -18.18 -5.99
N GLU A 185 18.70 -17.34 -5.05
CA GLU A 185 18.34 -17.74 -3.70
C GLU A 185 16.82 -17.91 -3.55
N THR A 186 16.41 -19.00 -2.91
CA THR A 186 15.01 -19.25 -2.56
C THR A 186 14.51 -18.21 -1.55
N ASN A 187 13.26 -17.78 -1.72
CA ASN A 187 12.61 -16.77 -0.88
C ASN A 187 13.30 -15.39 -0.88
N ARG A 188 14.08 -15.12 -1.93
CA ARG A 188 14.78 -13.87 -2.16
C ARG A 188 14.58 -13.40 -3.59
N TRP A 189 14.21 -12.13 -3.73
CA TRP A 189 13.87 -11.51 -5.01
C TRP A 189 14.51 -10.14 -5.13
N GLN A 190 14.70 -9.67 -6.35
CA GLN A 190 14.91 -8.26 -6.59
C GLN A 190 13.55 -7.58 -6.82
N LEU A 191 13.33 -6.43 -6.20
CA LEU A 191 12.17 -5.58 -6.48
C LEU A 191 12.20 -5.15 -7.95
N ARG A 192 11.11 -5.45 -8.65
CA ARG A 192 10.89 -5.11 -10.06
C ARG A 192 9.92 -3.93 -10.14
N VAL A 193 10.41 -2.80 -10.64
CA VAL A 193 9.66 -1.54 -10.64
C VAL A 193 9.33 -1.10 -12.06
N ASP A 194 8.11 -1.38 -12.54
CA ASP A 194 7.64 -0.86 -13.83
C ASP A 194 6.97 0.51 -13.64
N THR A 195 7.74 1.57 -13.86
CA THR A 195 7.24 2.96 -13.74
C THR A 195 6.19 3.34 -14.79
N ARG A 196 5.87 2.44 -15.73
CA ARG A 196 4.79 2.62 -16.73
C ARG A 196 3.49 1.95 -16.28
N HIS A 197 3.48 1.28 -15.13
CA HIS A 197 2.30 0.58 -14.63
C HIS A 197 1.21 1.59 -14.24
N PRO A 198 0.03 1.58 -14.90
CA PRO A 198 -0.94 2.68 -14.79
C PRO A 198 -1.56 2.85 -13.39
N VAL A 199 -1.65 1.75 -12.61
CA VAL A 199 -2.20 1.77 -11.24
C VAL A 199 -1.11 2.02 -10.18
N LEU A 200 0.03 1.34 -10.25
CA LEU A 200 1.11 1.49 -9.27
C LEU A 200 1.90 2.80 -9.44
N PHE A 201 1.91 3.37 -10.65
CA PHE A 201 2.57 4.62 -11.01
C PHE A 201 1.63 5.50 -11.84
N ASP A 202 0.79 6.27 -11.16
CA ASP A 202 -0.15 7.18 -11.84
C ASP A 202 0.46 8.56 -12.18
N HIS A 203 1.56 8.92 -11.53
CA HIS A 203 2.33 10.13 -11.81
C HIS A 203 3.83 9.89 -11.61
N PRO A 204 4.71 10.72 -12.22
CA PRO A 204 6.15 10.64 -11.97
C PRO A 204 6.48 10.85 -10.48
N VAL A 205 7.25 9.92 -9.93
CA VAL A 205 7.77 9.94 -8.56
C VAL A 205 9.28 9.72 -8.58
N ASP A 206 9.97 10.11 -7.52
CA ASP A 206 11.43 10.01 -7.38
C ASP A 206 11.90 8.86 -6.49
N HIS A 207 10.97 8.03 -6.00
CA HIS A 207 11.20 6.83 -5.21
C HIS A 207 10.06 5.84 -5.43
N VAL A 208 10.24 4.59 -5.00
CA VAL A 208 9.21 3.55 -5.14
C VAL A 208 7.99 3.87 -4.23
N PRO A 209 6.76 3.90 -4.79
CA PRO A 209 5.54 4.12 -4.00
C PRO A 209 5.29 3.01 -2.97
N GLY A 210 4.75 3.38 -1.80
CA GLY A 210 4.40 2.42 -0.75
C GLY A 210 3.50 1.27 -1.21
N MET A 211 2.58 1.51 -2.16
CA MET A 211 1.74 0.45 -2.71
C MET A 211 2.50 -0.59 -3.54
N VAL A 212 3.63 -0.23 -4.16
CA VAL A 212 4.53 -1.20 -4.84
C VAL A 212 5.22 -2.07 -3.80
N LEU A 213 5.61 -1.49 -2.66
CA LEU A 213 6.23 -2.24 -1.57
C LEU A 213 5.22 -3.19 -0.90
N LEU A 214 3.98 -2.74 -0.67
CA LEU A 214 2.90 -3.60 -0.17
C LEU A 214 2.54 -4.72 -1.17
N GLU A 215 2.58 -4.43 -2.46
CA GLU A 215 2.44 -5.45 -3.49
C GLU A 215 3.56 -6.49 -3.42
N ALA A 216 4.81 -6.06 -3.23
CA ALA A 216 5.95 -6.96 -3.06
C ALA A 216 5.78 -7.84 -1.82
N VAL A 217 5.29 -7.26 -0.72
CA VAL A 217 4.93 -7.97 0.50
C VAL A 217 3.90 -9.07 0.22
N ARG A 218 2.80 -8.76 -0.48
CA ARG A 218 1.78 -9.77 -0.82
C ARG A 218 2.34 -10.86 -1.73
N GLN A 219 3.04 -10.49 -2.80
CA GLN A 219 3.62 -11.43 -3.76
C GLN A 219 4.63 -12.38 -3.11
N SER A 220 5.50 -11.87 -2.24
CA SER A 220 6.46 -12.67 -1.50
C SER A 220 5.77 -13.61 -0.51
N ALA A 221 4.74 -13.14 0.20
CA ALA A 221 3.95 -14.00 1.09
C ALA A 221 3.27 -15.13 0.31
N THR A 222 2.62 -14.83 -0.82
CA THR A 222 2.05 -15.84 -1.71
C THR A 222 3.08 -16.88 -2.14
N ALA A 223 4.26 -16.45 -2.59
CA ALA A 223 5.31 -17.37 -3.04
C ALA A 223 5.83 -18.27 -1.92
N VAL A 224 6.03 -17.73 -0.72
CA VAL A 224 6.50 -18.48 0.45
C VAL A 224 5.45 -19.47 0.96
N LEU A 225 4.17 -19.08 0.95
CA LEU A 225 3.06 -19.93 1.37
C LEU A 225 2.78 -21.02 0.33
N GLY A 226 3.06 -20.75 -0.95
CA GLY A 226 2.79 -21.66 -2.07
C GLY A 226 1.31 -21.68 -2.46
N ASP A 227 0.55 -20.66 -2.05
CA ASP A 227 -0.88 -20.55 -2.31
C ASP A 227 -1.22 -19.31 -3.14
N SER A 228 -1.52 -19.52 -4.43
CA SER A 228 -1.96 -18.45 -5.33
C SER A 228 -3.38 -17.92 -5.03
N SER A 229 -4.14 -18.65 -4.20
CA SER A 229 -5.50 -18.31 -3.76
C SER A 229 -5.52 -17.46 -2.47
N PHE A 230 -4.32 -17.07 -2.03
CA PHE A 230 -4.06 -16.44 -0.74
C PHE A 230 -4.82 -15.12 -0.56
N LEU A 231 -5.55 -15.04 0.54
CA LEU A 231 -6.23 -13.84 1.02
C LEU A 231 -5.56 -13.37 2.33
N PRO A 232 -4.80 -12.26 2.32
CA PRO A 232 -4.27 -11.68 3.55
C PRO A 232 -5.39 -11.39 4.57
N LEU A 233 -5.21 -11.81 5.82
CA LEU A 233 -6.06 -11.44 6.95
C LEU A 233 -5.61 -10.11 7.57
N SER A 234 -4.29 -9.94 7.69
CA SER A 234 -3.70 -8.66 8.07
C SER A 234 -2.35 -8.43 7.40
N ILE A 235 -2.00 -7.16 7.27
CA ILE A 235 -0.70 -6.67 6.85
C ILE A 235 -0.33 -5.57 7.84
N THR A 236 0.80 -5.69 8.52
CA THR A 236 1.40 -4.58 9.29
C THR A 236 2.68 -4.19 8.61
N SER A 237 2.92 -2.91 8.36
CA SER A 237 4.11 -2.48 7.62
C SER A 237 4.72 -1.19 8.15
N GLU A 238 6.06 -1.16 8.20
CA GLU A 238 6.86 -0.01 8.63
C GLU A 238 7.88 0.33 7.53
N PHE A 239 7.90 1.60 7.13
CA PHE A 239 8.79 2.14 6.11
C PHE A 239 9.80 3.08 6.76
N SER A 240 11.07 2.67 6.78
CA SER A 240 12.15 3.38 7.50
C SER A 240 12.94 4.32 6.60
N SER A 241 13.02 4.04 5.29
CA SER A 241 13.75 4.86 4.34
C SER A 241 13.12 4.80 2.95
N TYR A 242 13.56 5.72 2.08
CA TYR A 242 13.20 5.68 0.67
C TYR A 242 13.78 4.41 0.02
N VAL A 243 12.99 3.81 -0.86
CA VAL A 243 13.51 2.84 -1.83
C VAL A 243 13.73 3.59 -3.14
N GLU A 244 15.00 3.83 -3.48
CA GLU A 244 15.40 4.55 -4.69
C GLU A 244 15.08 3.74 -5.95
N LEU A 245 14.74 4.44 -7.04
CA LEU A 245 14.36 3.83 -8.32
C LEU A 245 15.57 3.34 -9.13
N ASP A 246 16.75 3.94 -8.92
CA ASP A 246 17.98 3.72 -9.70
C ASP A 246 18.94 2.72 -9.05
N GLU A 247 18.50 2.04 -7.98
CA GLU A 247 19.32 1.12 -7.19
C GLU A 247 18.55 -0.17 -6.85
N PRO A 248 19.22 -1.34 -6.79
CA PRO A 248 18.52 -2.59 -6.54
C PRO A 248 18.03 -2.66 -5.09
N CYS A 249 16.78 -3.08 -4.92
CA CYS A 249 16.19 -3.40 -3.62
C CYS A 249 15.93 -4.91 -3.57
N LEU A 250 16.46 -5.59 -2.56
CA LEU A 250 16.28 -7.02 -2.35
C LEU A 250 15.12 -7.26 -1.38
N ILE A 251 14.20 -8.13 -1.79
CA ILE A 251 13.04 -8.55 -1.01
C ILE A 251 13.30 -9.95 -0.48
N GLU A 252 13.19 -10.13 0.83
CA GLU A 252 13.38 -11.40 1.52
C GLU A 252 12.13 -11.72 2.34
N ALA A 253 11.68 -12.97 2.28
CA ALA A 253 10.51 -13.40 3.04
C ALA A 253 10.75 -14.71 3.80
N ARG A 254 10.20 -14.81 5.00
CA ARG A 254 10.31 -16.01 5.85
C ARG A 254 9.01 -16.27 6.60
N ARG A 255 8.63 -17.54 6.71
CA ARG A 255 7.54 -17.95 7.60
C ARG A 255 7.95 -17.71 9.04
N LEU A 256 7.06 -17.13 9.82
CA LEU A 256 7.20 -17.01 11.27
C LEU A 256 6.67 -18.27 11.95
N PRO A 257 7.21 -18.63 13.14
CA PRO A 257 6.62 -19.68 13.96
C PRO A 257 5.14 -19.41 14.24
N ALA A 258 4.33 -20.46 14.28
CA ALA A 258 2.91 -20.36 14.60
C ALA A 258 2.73 -20.08 16.10
N ASP A 259 2.79 -18.81 16.49
CA ASP A 259 2.65 -18.39 17.90
C ASP A 259 1.19 -18.02 18.26
N ALA A 260 0.27 -18.03 17.29
CA ALA A 260 -1.12 -17.60 17.46
C ALA A 260 -2.11 -18.77 17.67
N PRO A 261 -3.07 -18.65 18.61
CA PRO A 261 -4.21 -19.56 18.70
C PRO A 261 -5.02 -19.54 17.38
N GLY A 262 -5.29 -20.71 16.79
CA GLY A 262 -6.10 -20.83 15.56
C GLY A 262 -5.33 -21.19 14.29
N GLY A 263 -4.00 -21.40 14.37
CA GLY A 263 -3.21 -21.98 13.28
C GLY A 263 -2.89 -21.04 12.11
N ALA A 264 -3.18 -19.75 12.23
CA ALA A 264 -2.87 -18.76 11.21
C ALA A 264 -1.37 -18.78 10.83
N GLU A 265 -1.09 -18.77 9.53
CA GLU A 265 0.28 -18.66 9.02
C GLU A 265 0.68 -17.19 9.01
N ALA A 266 1.93 -16.90 9.35
CA ALA A 266 2.47 -15.55 9.29
C ALA A 266 3.78 -15.54 8.48
N VAL A 267 3.96 -14.52 7.65
CA VAL A 267 5.16 -14.31 6.84
C VAL A 267 5.70 -12.92 7.15
N GLU A 268 6.97 -12.85 7.55
CA GLU A 268 7.70 -11.59 7.60
C GLU A 268 8.36 -11.36 6.25
N VAL A 269 8.24 -10.14 5.73
CA VAL A 269 8.88 -9.68 4.50
C VAL A 269 9.71 -8.45 4.82
N THR A 270 10.94 -8.40 4.31
CA THR A 270 11.83 -7.25 4.45
C THR A 270 12.34 -6.81 3.09
N GLY A 271 12.53 -5.50 2.93
CA GLY A 271 13.21 -4.91 1.78
C GLY A 271 14.52 -4.27 2.19
N HIS A 272 15.59 -4.55 1.46
CA HIS A 272 16.93 -4.02 1.73
C HIS A 272 17.51 -3.32 0.50
N GLN A 273 18.01 -2.11 0.68
CA GLN A 273 18.77 -1.36 -0.34
C GLN A 273 20.08 -0.91 0.32
N HIS A 274 21.21 -1.08 -0.37
CA HIS A 274 22.55 -0.85 0.20
C HIS A 274 22.88 -1.65 1.48
N GLY A 275 22.24 -2.82 1.67
CA GLY A 275 22.43 -3.62 2.87
C GLY A 275 21.74 -3.05 4.11
N GLU A 276 20.99 -1.97 3.98
CA GLU A 276 20.15 -1.42 5.03
C GLU A 276 18.69 -1.78 4.79
N ARG A 277 17.96 -2.08 5.86
CA ARG A 277 16.53 -2.41 5.79
C ARG A 277 15.72 -1.15 5.55
N ALA A 278 15.11 -1.06 4.36
CA ALA A 278 14.25 0.05 3.98
C ALA A 278 12.83 -0.09 4.52
N PHE A 279 12.31 -1.32 4.58
CA PHE A 279 11.00 -1.60 5.17
C PHE A 279 10.92 -3.01 5.74
N ILE A 280 9.95 -3.22 6.61
CA ILE A 280 9.53 -4.53 7.14
C ILE A 280 8.02 -4.60 7.13
N ALA A 281 7.49 -5.78 6.84
CA ALA A 281 6.07 -6.06 6.97
C ALA A 281 5.84 -7.49 7.47
N THR A 282 4.71 -7.68 8.16
CA THR A 282 4.21 -9.00 8.52
C THR A 282 2.85 -9.17 7.89
N VAL A 283 2.66 -10.31 7.24
CA VAL A 283 1.39 -10.71 6.64
C VAL A 283 0.87 -11.93 7.38
N THR A 284 -0.42 -11.92 7.74
CA THR A 284 -1.09 -13.09 8.29
C THR A 284 -2.09 -13.67 7.29
N ALA A 285 -2.23 -14.99 7.33
CA ALA A 285 -3.08 -15.78 6.46
C ALA A 285 -3.92 -16.76 7.30
N ALA A 286 -5.11 -17.11 6.81
CA ALA A 286 -5.79 -18.28 7.34
C ALA A 286 -4.94 -19.54 7.08
N ALA A 287 -4.95 -20.48 8.04
CA ALA A 287 -4.27 -21.75 7.85
C ALA A 287 -4.86 -22.50 6.67
N HIS A 288 -4.01 -23.08 5.83
CA HIS A 288 -4.45 -24.08 4.86
C HIS A 288 -4.79 -25.39 5.59
N GLY A 289 -6.04 -25.83 5.49
CA GLY A 289 -6.48 -27.16 5.91
C GLY A 289 -6.17 -28.22 4.88
#